data_AF-A0A562IQJ7-F1
#
_entry.id   AF-A0A562IQJ7-F1
#
_cell.length_a   1.000
_cell.length_b   1.000
_cell.length_c   1.000
_cell.angle_alpha   90.00
_cell.angle_beta   90.00
_cell.angle_gamma   90.00
#
_symmetry.space_group_name_H-M   'P 1'
#
loop_
_entity.id
_entity.type
_entity.pdbx_description
1 polymer ?
#
loop_
_entity_poly.entity_id
_entity_poly.type
_entity_poly.pdbx_seq_one_letter_code
_entity_poly.pdbx_strand_id
1 'polypeptide(L)'
;MSKYLIDKFLYTVDRDPELVERYREDPTGTVEWWEAEMANTLLNCIADERTTWLAFDDEERRALREHDHVALFQLGAHPFLTLTLFIAMFERDHGPLEYQKAYGKAMEHISLPYPDIAT
;
A
#
# COMPACT_ATOMS: atom_id res chain seq x y z
N MET A 1 4.02 -3.03 14.90
CA MET A 1 4.51 -1.75 14.34
C MET A 1 4.77 -2.00 12.88
N SER A 2 3.83 -1.58 12.03
CA SER A 2 3.54 -2.25 10.77
C SER A 2 2.85 -1.27 9.79
N LYS A 3 1.75 -0.64 10.25
CA LYS A 3 0.98 0.39 9.52
C LYS A 3 1.81 1.48 8.86
N TYR A 4 2.76 2.07 9.61
CA TYR A 4 3.61 3.14 9.07
C TYR A 4 4.40 2.69 7.84
N LEU A 5 4.98 1.48 7.86
CA LEU A 5 5.83 1.03 6.76
C LEU A 5 5.00 0.64 5.55
N ILE A 6 3.84 0.00 5.76
CA ILE A 6 2.85 -0.28 4.70
C ILE A 6 2.40 1.03 4.06
N ASP A 7 1.95 2.00 4.86
CA ASP A 7 1.46 3.29 4.34
C ASP A 7 2.58 4.07 3.65
N LYS A 8 3.82 4.00 4.16
CA LYS A 8 5.00 4.59 3.51
C LYS A 8 5.24 3.96 2.14
N PHE A 9 5.15 2.64 2.01
CA PHE A 9 5.27 1.95 0.73
C PHE A 9 4.17 2.40 -0.24
N LEU A 10 2.90 2.28 0.18
CA LEU A 10 1.75 2.61 -0.66
C LEU A 10 1.81 4.08 -1.12
N TYR A 11 2.11 5.00 -0.20
CA TYR A 11 2.28 6.40 -0.52
C TYR A 11 3.44 6.63 -1.49
N THR A 12 4.58 5.99 -1.28
CA THR A 12 5.76 6.20 -2.14
C THR A 12 5.50 5.71 -3.56
N VAL A 13 4.88 4.54 -3.71
CA VAL A 13 4.55 3.97 -5.02
C VAL A 13 3.48 4.79 -5.73
N ASP A 14 2.40 5.18 -5.04
CA ASP A 14 1.27 5.95 -5.59
C ASP A 14 1.67 7.34 -6.15
N ARG A 15 2.83 7.88 -5.75
CA ARG A 15 3.28 9.22 -6.16
C ARG A 15 4.19 9.22 -7.39
N ASP A 16 4.60 8.07 -7.87
CA ASP A 16 5.52 7.93 -8.99
C ASP A 16 4.94 6.96 -10.05
N PRO A 17 4.53 7.46 -11.23
CA PRO A 17 3.98 6.61 -12.29
C PRO A 17 4.90 5.45 -12.70
N GLU A 18 6.22 5.62 -12.64
CA GLU A 18 7.16 4.55 -12.98
C GLU A 18 7.14 3.45 -11.91
N LEU A 19 7.02 3.81 -10.63
CA LEU A 19 6.86 2.84 -9.56
C LEU A 19 5.48 2.17 -9.59
N VAL A 20 4.42 2.87 -9.98
CA VAL A 20 3.09 2.27 -10.18
C VAL A 20 3.15 1.16 -11.23
N GLU A 21 3.72 1.45 -12.41
CA GLU A 21 3.85 0.44 -13.47
C GLU A 21 4.76 -0.71 -13.04
N ARG A 22 5.90 -0.41 -12.41
CA ARG A 22 6.82 -1.43 -11.90
C ARG A 22 6.14 -2.34 -10.87
N TYR A 23 5.36 -1.78 -9.95
CA TYR A 23 4.63 -2.55 -8.93
C TYR A 23 3.50 -3.38 -9.52
N ARG A 24 2.83 -2.89 -10.56
CA ARG A 24 1.82 -3.63 -11.30
C ARG A 24 2.44 -4.84 -12.03
N GLU A 25 3.60 -4.66 -12.66
CA GLU A 25 4.25 -5.68 -13.49
C GLU A 25 5.04 -6.72 -12.68
N ASP A 26 5.76 -6.28 -11.65
CA ASP A 26 6.58 -7.12 -10.78
C ASP A 26 6.38 -6.72 -9.30
N PRO A 27 5.27 -7.14 -8.69
CA PRO A 27 4.98 -6.79 -7.30
C PRO A 27 6.00 -7.37 -6.33
N THR A 28 6.52 -8.57 -6.61
CA THR A 28 7.49 -9.22 -5.72
C THR A 28 8.83 -8.50 -5.74
N GLY A 29 9.40 -8.28 -6.93
CA GLY A 29 10.67 -7.58 -7.05
C GLY A 29 10.56 -6.11 -6.64
N THR A 30 9.40 -5.47 -6.82
CA THR A 30 9.18 -4.09 -6.33
C THR A 30 9.17 -4.02 -4.80
N VAL A 31 8.45 -4.92 -4.12
CA VAL A 31 8.40 -4.95 -2.65
C VAL A 31 9.79 -5.25 -2.08
N GLU A 32 10.51 -6.22 -2.63
CA GLU A 32 11.86 -6.58 -2.19
C GLU A 32 12.86 -5.44 -2.38
N TRP A 33 12.88 -4.83 -3.56
CA TRP A 33 13.73 -3.69 -3.84
C TRP A 33 13.38 -2.49 -2.96
N TRP A 34 12.10 -2.18 -2.80
CA TRP A 34 11.69 -1.02 -2.01
C TRP A 34 12.06 -1.20 -0.54
N GLU A 35 11.88 -2.41 0.00
CA GLU A 35 12.27 -2.72 1.38
C GLU A 35 13.78 -2.59 1.58
N ALA A 36 14.59 -3.10 0.65
CA ALA A 36 16.04 -3.00 0.72
C ALA A 36 16.53 -1.55 0.57
N GLU A 37 15.96 -0.79 -0.37
CA GLU A 37 16.52 0.48 -0.83
C GLU A 37 15.84 1.72 -0.25
N MET A 38 14.54 1.66 0.03
CA MET A 38 13.73 2.84 0.37
C MET A 38 13.14 2.81 1.79
N ALA A 39 12.78 1.64 2.32
CA ALA A 39 12.08 1.52 3.62
C ALA A 39 12.75 2.31 4.74
N ASN A 40 14.08 2.19 4.82
CA ASN A 40 14.87 2.72 5.91
C ASN A 40 15.39 4.15 5.68
N THR A 41 15.06 4.79 4.56
CA THR A 41 15.39 6.20 4.32
C THR A 41 14.62 7.11 5.29
N LEU A 42 15.31 8.08 5.88
CA LEU A 42 14.69 9.08 6.76
C LEU A 42 14.16 10.26 5.95
N LEU A 43 12.88 10.61 6.15
CA LEU A 43 12.25 11.73 5.46
C LEU A 43 12.94 13.05 5.83
N ASN A 44 13.21 13.90 4.84
CA ASN A 44 13.92 15.18 4.98
C ASN A 44 15.36 15.07 5.49
N CYS A 45 16.02 13.91 5.29
CA CYS A 45 17.45 13.77 5.54
C CYS A 45 18.22 13.45 4.25
N ILE A 46 19.56 13.40 4.35
CA ILE A 46 20.41 12.94 3.25
C ILE A 46 20.21 11.44 3.02
N ALA A 47 20.39 10.99 1.78
CA ALA A 47 20.13 9.60 1.38
C ALA A 47 20.98 8.56 2.15
N ASP A 48 22.16 8.96 2.62
CA ASP A 48 23.06 8.09 3.39
C ASP A 48 22.57 7.84 4.83
N GLU A 49 21.68 8.68 5.35
CA GLU A 49 21.10 8.48 6.68
C GLU A 49 19.91 7.51 6.63
N ARG A 50 20.17 6.30 7.15
CA ARG A 50 19.25 5.18 7.13
C ARG A 50 19.07 4.62 8.53
N THR A 51 17.82 4.28 8.87
CA THR A 51 17.54 3.45 10.06
C THR A 51 17.75 1.96 9.74
N THR A 52 17.80 1.11 10.75
CA THR A 52 17.83 -0.37 10.58
C THR A 52 16.63 -1.03 11.23
N TRP A 53 15.64 -0.24 11.60
CA TRP A 53 14.55 -0.67 12.47
C TRP A 53 13.26 -1.00 11.72
N LEU A 54 13.18 -0.64 10.44
CA LEU A 54 12.01 -0.87 9.61
C LEU A 54 12.25 -2.09 8.72
N ALA A 55 11.38 -3.08 8.85
CA ALA A 55 11.26 -4.23 7.98
C ALA A 55 9.79 -4.67 8.01
N PHE A 56 9.31 -5.20 6.90
CA PHE A 56 8.02 -5.86 6.86
C PHE A 56 8.10 -7.19 7.62
N ASP A 57 6.98 -7.63 8.17
CA ASP A 57 6.80 -9.05 8.48
C ASP A 57 6.35 -9.85 7.25
N ASP A 58 6.21 -11.17 7.43
CA ASP A 58 5.86 -12.07 6.33
C ASP A 58 4.43 -11.85 5.82
N GLU A 59 3.49 -11.47 6.70
CA GLU A 59 2.10 -11.22 6.34
C GLU A 59 1.98 -9.93 5.55
N GLU A 60 2.69 -8.88 5.96
CA GLU A 60 2.76 -7.60 5.25
C GLU A 60 3.38 -7.77 3.85
N ARG A 61 4.51 -8.49 3.75
CA ARG A 61 5.12 -8.77 2.44
C ARG A 61 4.17 -9.53 1.55
N ARG A 62 3.51 -10.57 2.07
CA ARG A 62 2.53 -11.34 1.28
C ARG A 62 1.42 -10.43 0.77
N ALA A 63 0.80 -9.65 1.66
CA ALA A 63 -0.32 -8.78 1.30
C ALA A 63 0.05 -7.76 0.22
N LEU A 64 1.26 -7.18 0.28
CA LEU A 64 1.77 -6.30 -0.76
C LEU A 64 2.04 -7.06 -2.08
N ARG A 65 2.78 -8.16 -2.03
CA ARG A 65 3.16 -8.95 -3.21
C ARG A 65 1.97 -9.51 -3.98
N GLU A 66 0.91 -9.87 -3.28
CA GLU A 66 -0.32 -10.45 -3.85
C GLU A 66 -1.36 -9.39 -4.21
N HIS A 67 -1.07 -8.10 -3.99
CA HIS A 67 -2.05 -7.02 -4.14
C HIS A 67 -3.35 -7.30 -3.35
N ASP A 68 -3.22 -7.86 -2.15
CA ASP A 68 -4.34 -8.25 -1.30
C ASP A 68 -4.87 -7.03 -0.53
N HIS A 69 -5.63 -6.17 -1.21
CA HIS A 69 -6.17 -4.93 -0.62
C HIS A 69 -7.07 -5.16 0.60
N VAL A 70 -7.69 -6.34 0.70
CA VAL A 70 -8.50 -6.72 1.88
C VAL A 70 -7.58 -6.96 3.07
N ALA A 71 -6.53 -7.78 2.90
CA ALA A 71 -5.55 -8.01 3.96
C ALA A 71 -4.80 -6.73 4.34
N LEU A 72 -4.38 -5.91 3.35
CA LEU A 72 -3.72 -4.63 3.60
C LEU A 72 -4.59 -3.72 4.49
N PHE A 73 -5.89 -3.64 4.22
CA PHE A 73 -6.80 -2.87 5.06
C PHE A 73 -6.93 -3.45 6.47
N GLN A 74 -7.01 -4.78 6.61
CA GLN A 74 -7.07 -5.45 7.92
C GLN A 74 -5.78 -5.25 8.74
N LEU A 75 -4.62 -5.20 8.07
CA LEU A 75 -3.33 -4.81 8.65
C LEU A 75 -3.27 -3.32 9.04
N GLY A 76 -4.27 -2.55 8.60
CA GLY A 76 -4.47 -1.15 8.97
C GLY A 76 -3.87 -0.16 8.00
N ALA A 77 -3.63 -0.55 6.74
CA ALA A 77 -3.30 0.37 5.67
C ALA A 77 -4.37 1.44 5.52
N HIS A 78 -3.94 2.66 5.19
CA HIS A 78 -4.84 3.78 5.01
C HIS A 78 -5.77 3.53 3.80
N PRO A 79 -7.11 3.56 3.97
CA PRO A 79 -8.07 3.18 2.92
C PRO A 79 -7.93 3.96 1.62
N PHE A 80 -7.57 5.24 1.74
CA PHE A 80 -7.36 6.09 0.57
C PHE A 80 -6.11 5.70 -0.23
N LEU A 81 -5.01 5.33 0.43
CA LEU A 81 -3.75 4.98 -0.26
C LEU A 81 -3.90 3.67 -1.03
N THR A 82 -4.58 2.68 -0.45
CA THR A 82 -4.89 1.44 -1.16
C THR A 82 -5.85 1.72 -2.32
N LEU A 83 -6.91 2.52 -2.11
CA LEU A 83 -7.87 2.79 -3.18
C LEU A 83 -7.23 3.51 -4.39
N THR A 84 -6.48 4.59 -4.17
CA THR A 84 -5.92 5.38 -5.28
C THR A 84 -4.88 4.61 -6.06
N LEU A 85 -3.97 3.92 -5.36
CA LEU A 85 -2.92 3.13 -6.01
C LEU A 85 -3.53 2.00 -6.84
N PHE A 86 -4.53 1.30 -6.32
CA PHE A 86 -5.15 0.18 -7.01
C PHE A 86 -6.03 0.63 -8.19
N ILE A 87 -6.69 1.79 -8.11
CA ILE A 87 -7.33 2.41 -9.27
C ILE A 87 -6.29 2.71 -10.34
N ALA A 88 -5.17 3.36 -9.97
CA ALA A 88 -4.10 3.69 -10.91
C ALA A 88 -3.51 2.43 -11.57
N MET A 89 -3.36 1.35 -10.81
CA MET A 89 -2.86 0.08 -11.34
C MET A 89 -3.87 -0.66 -12.19
N PHE A 90 -5.17 -0.67 -11.89
CA PHE A 90 -6.08 -1.67 -12.49
C PHE A 90 -7.30 -1.10 -13.21
N GLU A 91 -7.76 0.11 -12.91
CA GLU A 91 -9.02 0.64 -13.50
C GLU A 91 -9.01 0.58 -15.02
N ARG A 92 -7.86 0.83 -15.66
CA ARG A 92 -7.72 0.82 -17.12
C ARG A 92 -8.02 -0.52 -17.79
N ASP A 93 -8.06 -1.62 -17.04
CA ASP A 93 -8.38 -2.96 -17.55
C ASP A 93 -9.87 -3.32 -17.37
N HIS A 94 -10.68 -2.39 -16.85
CA HIS A 94 -12.08 -2.59 -16.49
C HIS A 94 -13.01 -1.56 -17.13
N GLY A 95 -14.31 -1.88 -17.21
CA GLY A 95 -15.34 -0.95 -17.64
C GLY A 95 -15.61 0.16 -16.61
N PRO A 96 -16.42 1.18 -16.96
CA PRO A 96 -16.68 2.33 -16.11
C PRO A 96 -17.13 1.95 -14.68
N LEU A 97 -16.33 2.32 -13.69
CA LEU A 97 -16.53 2.05 -12.26
C LEU A 97 -16.59 0.55 -11.88
N GLU A 98 -16.29 -0.38 -12.79
CA GLU A 98 -16.36 -1.81 -12.50
C GLU A 98 -15.35 -2.19 -11.40
N TYR A 99 -14.13 -1.67 -11.49
CA TYR A 99 -13.07 -1.93 -10.52
C TYR A 99 -13.44 -1.45 -9.11
N GLN A 100 -13.88 -0.19 -8.98
CA GLN A 100 -14.22 0.42 -7.70
C GLN A 100 -15.42 -0.27 -7.04
N LYS A 101 -16.42 -0.69 -7.83
CA LYS A 101 -17.55 -1.46 -7.31
C LYS A 101 -17.10 -2.83 -6.78
N ALA A 102 -16.23 -3.52 -7.50
CA ALA A 102 -15.67 -4.80 -7.07
C ALA A 102 -14.81 -4.64 -5.80
N TYR A 103 -13.95 -3.62 -5.76
CA TYR A 103 -13.14 -3.26 -4.59
C TYR A 103 -14.03 -3.01 -3.36
N GLY A 104 -15.05 -2.16 -3.49
CA GLY A 104 -16.00 -1.89 -2.42
C GLY A 104 -16.77 -3.15 -1.97
N LYS A 105 -17.14 -4.02 -2.90
CA LYS A 105 -17.83 -5.28 -2.60
C LYS A 105 -16.95 -6.25 -1.81
N ALA A 106 -15.66 -6.37 -2.14
CA ALA A 106 -14.72 -7.20 -1.40
C ALA A 106 -14.59 -6.77 0.07
N MET A 107 -14.68 -5.46 0.30
CA MET A 107 -14.52 -4.81 1.61
C MET A 107 -15.80 -4.75 2.45
N GLU A 108 -16.98 -5.12 1.91
CA GLU A 108 -18.30 -4.91 2.53
C GLU A 108 -18.46 -5.58 3.91
N HIS A 109 -17.72 -6.67 4.15
CA HIS A 109 -17.75 -7.41 5.40
C HIS A 109 -16.95 -6.74 6.53
N ILE A 110 -16.18 -5.69 6.24
CA ILE A 110 -15.33 -5.00 7.20
C ILE A 110 -16.09 -3.81 7.79
N SER A 111 -16.19 -3.77 9.11
CA SER A 111 -16.80 -2.66 9.86
C SER A 111 -15.73 -1.96 10.70
N LEU A 112 -15.63 -0.64 10.53
CA LEU A 112 -14.80 0.21 11.39
C LEU A 112 -15.67 0.93 12.41
N PRO A 113 -15.17 1.16 13.64
CA PRO A 113 -15.87 1.99 14.60
C PRO A 113 -16.04 3.39 14.01
N TYR A 114 -17.24 3.97 14.18
CA TYR A 114 -17.45 5.36 13.82
C TYR A 114 -16.52 6.23 14.71
N PRO A 115 -15.77 7.18 14.14
CA PRO A 115 -14.90 8.05 14.93
C PRO A 115 -15.72 8.75 16.02
N ASP A 116 -15.28 8.63 17.27
CA ASP A 116 -15.83 9.44 18.33
C ASP A 116 -15.32 10.87 18.18
N ILE A 117 -16.24 11.82 18.01
CA ILE A 117 -15.95 13.25 17.85
C ILE A 117 -16.27 14.04 19.13
N ALA A 118 -16.54 13.36 20.24
CA ALA A 118 -16.90 13.97 21.52
C ALA A 118 -15.70 14.43 22.37
N THR A 119 -14.47 14.20 21.91
CA THR A 119 -13.20 14.64 22.55
C THR A 119 -12.49 15.69 21.72
#